data_AF-A0A2V8SS27-F1
#
_entry.id   AF-A0A2V8SS27-F1
#
_cell.length_a   1.000
_cell.length_b   1.000
_cell.length_c   1.000
_cell.angle_alpha   90.00
_cell.angle_beta   90.00
_cell.angle_gamma   90.00
#
_symmetry.space_group_name_H-M   'P 1'
#
loop_
_entity.id
_entity.type
_entity.pdbx_description
1 polymer ?
#
loop_
_entity_poly.entity_id
_entity_poly.type
_entity_poly.pdbx_seq_one_letter_code
_entity_poly.pdbx_strand_id
1 'polypeptide(L)'
;MELTVAITGASGSIYAHRTLLHMAASGAVERVNLVMSRSARVVARVELGARIEEGDAGAVNEWLGLPPDSKLIRFHRLDNMA
;
A
#
# COMPACT_ATOMS: atom_id res chain seq x y z
N MET A 1 13.86 -0.42 10.40
CA MET A 1 13.08 -1.69 10.41
C MET A 1 12.34 -1.86 9.10
N GLU A 2 12.33 -3.07 8.52
CA GLU A 2 11.53 -3.40 7.34
C GLU A 2 10.31 -4.25 7.72
N LEU A 3 9.14 -3.95 7.15
CA LEU A 3 7.89 -4.69 7.38
C LEU A 3 7.30 -5.19 6.08
N THR A 4 6.74 -6.40 6.09
CA THR A 4 5.90 -6.91 5.00
C THR A 4 4.44 -6.80 5.40
N VAL A 5 3.63 -6.14 4.58
CA VAL A 5 2.22 -5.90 4.85
C VAL A 5 1.39 -6.43 3.69
N ALA A 6 0.46 -7.33 4.00
CA ALA A 6 -0.50 -7.84 3.02
C ALA A 6 -1.88 -7.23 3.28
N ILE A 7 -2.52 -6.69 2.24
CA ILE A 7 -3.90 -6.20 2.27
C ILE A 7 -4.78 -7.15 1.46
N THR A 8 -5.85 -7.64 2.09
CA THR A 8 -6.85 -8.53 1.49
C THR A 8 -8.19 -7.81 1.27
N GLY A 9 -9.11 -8.44 0.53
CA GLY A 9 -10.38 -7.83 0.09
C GLY A 9 -11.49 -7.78 1.14
N ALA A 10 -11.17 -7.65 2.42
CA ALA A 10 -12.17 -7.36 3.45
C ALA A 10 -12.51 -5.87 3.46
N SER A 11 -13.73 -5.51 3.87
CA SER A 11 -14.12 -4.10 4.06
C SER A 11 -13.26 -3.45 5.15
N GLY A 12 -13.00 -2.15 5.02
CA GLY A 12 -12.17 -1.40 5.96
C GLY A 12 -10.78 -1.06 5.42
N SER A 13 -10.68 -0.75 4.13
CA SER A 13 -9.44 -0.25 3.51
C SER A 13 -8.87 1.00 4.18
N ILE A 14 -9.70 1.75 4.91
CA ILE A 14 -9.27 2.87 5.75
C ILE A 14 -8.27 2.46 6.83
N TYR A 15 -8.38 1.25 7.40
CA TYR A 15 -7.42 0.78 8.39
C TYR A 15 -6.04 0.56 7.77
N ALA A 16 -5.99 -0.04 6.58
CA ALA A 16 -4.74 -0.22 5.86
C ALA A 16 -4.14 1.14 5.47
N HIS A 17 -4.96 2.05 4.93
CA HIS A 17 -4.54 3.41 4.55
C HIS A 17 -3.93 4.17 5.73
N ARG A 18 -4.65 4.26 6.84
CA ARG A 18 -4.19 4.96 8.05
C ARG A 18 -2.98 4.29 8.67
N THR A 19 -2.91 2.97 8.67
CA THR A 19 -1.76 2.24 9.20
C THR A 19 -0.49 2.57 8.40
N LEU A 20 -0.57 2.55 7.07
CA LEU A 20 0.57 2.90 6.21
C LEU A 20 1.00 4.36 6.39
N LEU A 21 0.05 5.28 6.54
CA LEU A 21 0.34 6.69 6.88
C LEU A 21 1.06 6.83 8.22
N HIS A 22 0.59 6.14 9.25
CA HIS A 22 1.22 6.18 10.58
C HIS A 22 2.61 5.55 10.57
N MET A 23 2.81 4.45 9.81
CA MET A 23 4.15 3.88 9.60
C MET A 23 5.08 4.88 8.92
N ALA A 24 4.62 5.55 7.86
CA ALA A 24 5.39 6.57 7.16
C ALA A 24 5.79 7.75 8.05
N ALA A 25 4.86 8.23 8.87
CA ALA A 25 5.11 9.35 9.79
C ALA A 25 5.97 8.97 11.00
N SER A 26 6.06 7.68 11.35
CA SER A 26 6.72 7.24 12.59
C SER A 26 8.25 7.40 12.60
N GLY A 27 8.89 7.39 11.43
CA GLY A 27 10.34 7.31 11.29
C GLY A 27 10.97 5.97 11.75
N ALA A 28 10.18 5.05 12.32
CA ALA A 28 10.66 3.75 12.80
C ALA A 28 10.72 2.68 11.69
N VAL A 29 9.93 2.86 10.63
CA VAL A 29 9.85 1.96 9.48
C VAL A 29 10.64 2.57 8.32
N GLU A 30 11.67 1.86 7.88
CA GLU A 30 12.52 2.28 6.76
C GLU A 30 11.92 1.86 5.41
N ARG A 31 11.18 0.73 5.41
CA ARG A 31 10.55 0.18 4.21
C ARG A 31 9.33 -0.68 4.56
N VAL A 32 8.30 -0.57 3.73
CA VAL A 32 7.13 -1.46 3.70
C VAL A 32 7.13 -2.23 2.38
N ASN A 33 7.29 -3.53 2.45
CA ASN A 33 7.04 -4.45 1.34
C ASN A 33 5.53 -4.73 1.29
N LEU A 34 4.83 -4.00 0.42
CA LEU A 34 3.38 -4.07 0.30
C LEU A 34 2.97 -5.15 -0.70
N VAL A 35 1.99 -5.96 -0.32
CA VAL A 35 1.29 -6.90 -1.20
C VAL A 35 -0.20 -6.61 -1.11
N MET A 36 -0.88 -6.49 -2.25
CA MET A 36 -2.32 -6.29 -2.30
C MET A 36 -2.97 -7.33 -3.19
N SER A 37 -3.95 -8.05 -2.66
CA SER A 37 -4.81 -8.90 -3.48
C SER A 37 -5.59 -8.08 -4.51
N ARG A 38 -6.02 -8.72 -5.60
CA ARG A 38 -6.93 -8.09 -6.57
C ARG A 38 -8.18 -7.53 -5.88
N SER A 39 -8.77 -8.28 -4.97
CA SER A 39 -9.95 -7.86 -4.21
C SER A 39 -9.65 -6.66 -3.29
N ALA A 40 -8.47 -6.58 -2.69
CA ALA A 40 -8.07 -5.41 -1.90
C ALA A 40 -8.02 -4.12 -2.73
N ARG A 41 -7.49 -4.20 -3.96
CA ARG A 41 -7.48 -3.04 -4.88
C ARG A 41 -8.90 -2.59 -5.25
N VAL A 42 -9.83 -3.53 -5.41
CA VAL A 42 -11.25 -3.23 -5.64
C VAL A 42 -11.88 -2.55 -4.42
N VAL A 43 -11.68 -3.10 -3.22
CA VAL A 43 -12.22 -2.51 -1.98
C VAL A 43 -11.67 -1.10 -1.76
N ALA A 44 -10.36 -0.90 -1.89
CA ALA A 44 -9.74 0.43 -1.73
C ALA A 44 -10.27 1.44 -2.76
N ARG A 45 -10.57 1.01 -3.99
CA ARG A 45 -11.19 1.85 -5.02
C ARG A 45 -12.62 2.26 -4.64
N VAL A 46 -13.43 1.31 -4.18
CA VAL A 46 -14.84 1.55 -3.84
C VAL A 46 -14.96 2.39 -2.58
N GLU A 47 -14.17 2.11 -1.55
CA GLU A 47 -14.29 2.78 -0.26
C GLU A 47 -13.58 4.14 -0.21
N LEU A 48 -12.44 4.29 -0.89
CA LEU A 48 -11.57 5.47 -0.76
C LEU A 48 -11.15 6.09 -2.10
N GLY A 49 -11.67 5.62 -3.22
CA GLY A 49 -11.34 6.16 -4.55
C GLY A 49 -9.94 5.82 -5.06
N ALA A 50 -9.24 4.86 -4.44
CA ALA A 50 -7.88 4.49 -4.83
C ALA A 50 -7.80 3.97 -6.28
N ARG A 51 -6.87 4.51 -7.06
CA ARG A 51 -6.62 4.12 -8.47
C ARG A 51 -5.33 3.31 -8.60
N ILE A 52 -5.21 2.25 -7.80
CA ILE A 52 -4.02 1.41 -7.74
C ILE A 52 -4.18 0.23 -8.69
N GLU A 53 -3.28 0.13 -9.66
CA GLU A 53 -3.11 -1.04 -10.54
C GLU A 53 -1.92 -1.90 -10.08
N GLU A 54 -1.83 -3.12 -10.57
CA GLU A 54 -0.80 -4.07 -10.15
C GLU A 54 0.62 -3.59 -10.46
N GLY A 55 1.49 -3.57 -9.44
CA GLY A 55 2.89 -3.16 -9.60
C GLY A 55 3.10 -1.65 -9.73
N ASP A 56 2.06 -0.83 -9.61
CA ASP A 56 2.16 0.62 -9.67
C ASP A 56 2.43 1.22 -8.28
N ALA A 57 3.72 1.27 -7.90
CA ALA A 57 4.13 1.89 -6.64
C ALA A 57 3.83 3.40 -6.60
N GLY A 58 3.77 4.08 -7.76
CA GLY A 58 3.44 5.50 -7.85
C GLY A 58 2.00 5.77 -7.42
N ALA A 59 1.06 4.95 -7.90
CA ALA A 59 -0.35 5.03 -7.49
C ALA A 59 -0.54 4.76 -5.98
N VAL A 60 0.28 3.90 -5.38
CA VAL A 60 0.27 3.70 -3.91
C VAL A 60 0.77 4.94 -3.19
N ASN A 61 1.86 5.55 -3.66
CA ASN A 61 2.38 6.80 -3.09
C ASN A 61 1.34 7.93 -3.19
N GLU A 62 0.67 8.08 -4.34
CA GLU A 62 -0.42 9.04 -4.53
C GLU A 62 -1.56 8.80 -3.54
N TRP A 63 -2.02 7.54 -3.40
CA TRP A 63 -3.07 7.17 -2.46
C TRP A 63 -2.72 7.49 -1.00
N LEU A 64 -1.43 7.41 -0.65
CA LEU A 64 -0.91 7.74 0.68
C LEU A 64 -0.47 9.20 0.83
N GLY A 65 -0.58 10.03 -0.22
CA GLY A 65 -0.08 11.42 -0.19
C GLY A 65 1.44 11.54 0.03
N LEU A 66 2.20 10.51 -0.36
CA LEU A 66 3.65 10.50 -0.30
C LEU A 66 4.25 11.15 -1.55
N PRO A 67 5.52 11.65 -1.47
CA PRO A 67 6.25 12.06 -2.66
C PRO A 67 6.26 10.93 -3.72
N PRO A 68 6.12 11.26 -5.02
CA PRO A 68 6.08 10.24 -6.08
C PRO A 68 7.30 9.32 -6.10
N ASP A 69 8.47 9.85 -5.75
CA ASP A 69 9.77 9.17 -5.69
C ASP A 69 10.08 8.53 -4.32
N SER A 70 9.13 8.56 -3.37
CA SER A 70 9.27 7.93 -2.07
C SER A 70 9.55 6.43 -2.23
N LYS A 71 10.64 5.98 -1.60
CA LYS A 71 11.07 4.57 -1.59
C LYS A 71 10.57 3.80 -0.37
N LEU A 72 9.72 4.43 0.45
CA LEU A 72 9.18 3.81 1.66
C LEU A 72 8.32 2.59 1.31
N ILE A 73 7.46 2.69 0.31
CA ILE A 73 6.61 1.59 -0.14
C ILE A 73 7.28 0.89 -1.32
N ARG A 74 7.52 -0.41 -1.17
CA ARG A 74 7.85 -1.31 -2.28
C ARG A 74 6.64 -2.17 -2.57
N PHE A 75 5.94 -1.89 -3.66
CA PHE A 75 4.74 -2.64 -4.03
C PHE A 75 5.11 -3.87 -4.87
N HIS A 76 4.80 -5.06 -4.35
CA HIS A 76 5.10 -6.34 -4.99
C HIS A 76 3.88 -6.86 -5.74
N ARG A 77 4.14 -7.54 -6.86
CA ARG A 77 3.13 -8.32 -7.55
C ARG A 77 2.98 -9.67 -6.86
N LEU A 78 1.75 -10.19 -6.81
CA LEU A 78 1.43 -11.44 -6.11
C LEU A 78 2.13 -12.66 -6.73
N ASP A 79 2.45 -12.57 -8.02
CA ASP A 79 3.15 -13.60 -8.81
C ASP A 79 4.68 -13.49 -8.75
N ASN A 80 5.24 -12.49 -8.06
CA ASN A 80 6.67 -12.23 -8.05
C ASN A 80 7.23 -11.92 -6.65
N MET A 81 6.97 -12.81 -5.69
CA MET A 81 7.57 -12.74 -4.35
C MET A 81 8.97 -13.38 -4.26
N ALA A 82 9.66 -13.54 -5.39
CA ALA A 82 11.01 -14.13 -5.51
C ALA A 82 12.09 -13.06 -5.65
#